data_AF-A0A8T3MZ27-F1
#
_entry.id   AF-A0A8T3MZ27-F1
#
_cell.length_a   1.000
_cell.length_b   1.000
_cell.length_c   1.000
_cell.angle_alpha   90.00
_cell.angle_beta   90.00
_cell.angle_gamma   90.00
#
_symmetry.space_group_name_H-M   'P 1'
#
loop_
_entity.id
_entity.type
_entity.pdbx_description
1 polymer ?
#
loop_
_entity_poly.entity_id
_entity_poly.type
_entity_poly.pdbx_seq_one_letter_code
_entity_poly.pdbx_strand_id
1 'polypeptide(L)'
;MLTGAFVVGLGLIGLASGGSRSLNAYLILAGILFTIGMFGFLARRNAISMLMAIELMLNAVNLSIVAFASFIPTLAANGSVIALLVMAVAAGEATVGLSIILAIYRNKKTPLVDEYDAMSQ
;
A
#
# COMPACT_ATOMS: atom_id res chain seq x y z
N MET A 1 -9.37 -45.24 8.03
CA MET A 1 -10.23 -44.60 7.01
C MET A 1 -10.25 -43.06 7.09
N LEU A 2 -9.94 -42.43 8.24
CA LEU A 2 -9.97 -40.96 8.38
C LEU A 2 -8.67 -40.21 7.97
N THR A 3 -7.54 -40.90 7.79
CA THR A 3 -6.27 -40.27 7.38
C THR A 3 -6.15 -40.01 5.87
N GLY A 4 -6.97 -40.67 5.03
CA GLY A 4 -6.93 -40.50 3.57
C GLY A 4 -7.66 -39.24 3.07
N ALA A 5 -8.76 -38.85 3.73
CA ALA A 5 -9.56 -37.68 3.32
C ALA A 5 -8.83 -36.34 3.51
N PHE A 6 -7.92 -36.27 4.48
CA PHE A 6 -7.15 -35.04 4.77
C PHE A 6 -6.02 -34.79 3.76
N VAL A 7 -5.43 -35.85 3.18
CA VAL A 7 -4.39 -35.73 2.15
C VAL A 7 -5.00 -35.41 0.78
N VAL A 8 -6.18 -35.94 0.45
CA VAL A 8 -6.90 -35.62 -0.79
C VAL A 8 -7.34 -34.14 -0.82
N GLY A 9 -7.66 -33.54 0.33
CA GLY A 9 -7.96 -32.11 0.45
C GLY A 9 -6.79 -31.18 0.15
N LEU A 10 -5.55 -31.57 0.52
CA LEU A 10 -4.35 -30.79 0.17
C LEU A 10 -3.97 -30.88 -1.31
N GLY A 11 -4.24 -32.02 -1.96
CA GLY A 11 -3.99 -32.21 -3.40
C GLY A 11 -4.94 -31.38 -4.28
N LEU A 12 -6.18 -31.14 -3.82
CA LEU A 12 -7.19 -30.38 -4.57
C LEU A 12 -6.95 -28.85 -4.50
N ILE A 13 -6.32 -28.35 -3.44
CA ILE A 13 -5.89 -26.94 -3.34
C ILE A 13 -4.77 -26.63 -4.36
N GLY A 14 -3.97 -27.62 -4.75
CA GLY A 14 -2.98 -27.49 -5.83
C GLY A 14 -3.57 -27.48 -7.24
N LEU A 15 -4.82 -27.90 -7.44
CA LEU A 15 -5.47 -27.98 -8.76
C LEU A 15 -6.32 -26.73 -9.08
N ALA A 16 -6.72 -25.96 -8.07
CA ALA A 16 -7.44 -24.69 -8.24
C ALA A 16 -6.53 -23.51 -8.62
N SER A 17 -5.20 -23.69 -8.61
CA SER A 17 -4.23 -22.65 -8.99
C SER A 17 -4.02 -22.54 -10.50
N GLY A 18 -5.10 -22.63 -11.28
CA GLY A 18 -5.10 -22.37 -12.73
C GLY A 18 -5.00 -20.88 -13.09
N GLY A 19 -4.83 -19.99 -12.10
CA GLY A 19 -4.41 -18.62 -12.37
C GLY A 19 -2.93 -18.61 -12.72
N SER A 20 -2.61 -18.35 -13.99
CA SER A 20 -1.22 -18.05 -14.38
C SER A 20 -0.67 -16.98 -13.45
N ARG A 21 0.28 -17.34 -12.59
CA ARG A 21 1.02 -16.39 -11.75
C ARG A 21 1.82 -15.52 -12.73
N SER A 22 1.25 -14.40 -13.12
CA SER A 22 1.82 -13.48 -14.10
C SER A 22 2.37 -12.27 -13.38
N LEU A 23 3.69 -12.08 -13.43
CA LEU A 23 4.36 -10.91 -12.87
C LEU A 23 3.76 -9.62 -13.44
N ASN A 24 3.48 -9.61 -14.74
CA ASN A 24 2.85 -8.48 -15.43
C ASN A 24 1.50 -8.08 -14.81
N ALA A 25 0.68 -9.05 -14.39
CA ALA A 25 -0.62 -8.76 -13.78
C ALA A 25 -0.45 -8.01 -12.44
N TYR A 26 0.51 -8.41 -11.61
CA TYR A 26 0.81 -7.73 -10.34
C TYR A 26 1.38 -6.33 -10.56
N LEU A 27 2.26 -6.15 -11.55
CA LEU A 27 2.84 -4.84 -11.87
C LEU A 27 1.80 -3.88 -12.46
N ILE A 28 0.89 -4.37 -13.32
CA ILE A 28 -0.22 -3.57 -13.84
C ILE A 28 -1.13 -3.15 -12.68
N LEU A 29 -1.48 -4.06 -11.78
CA LEU A 29 -2.30 -3.74 -10.60
C LEU A 29 -1.60 -2.69 -9.72
N ALA A 30 -0.31 -2.86 -9.45
CA ALA A 30 0.46 -1.87 -8.70
C ALA A 30 0.48 -0.51 -9.41
N GLY A 31 0.66 -0.47 -10.73
CA GLY A 31 0.59 0.76 -11.52
C GLY A 31 -0.79 1.44 -11.44
N ILE A 32 -1.88 0.67 -11.48
CA ILE A 32 -3.25 1.19 -11.33
C ILE A 32 -3.44 1.77 -9.92
N LEU A 33 -3.04 1.04 -8.88
CA LEU A 33 -3.17 1.52 -7.50
C LEU A 33 -2.33 2.79 -7.25
N PHE A 34 -1.11 2.83 -7.80
CA PHE A 34 -0.24 3.98 -7.70
C PHE A 34 -0.83 5.21 -8.40
N THR A 35 -1.36 5.06 -9.61
CA THR A 35 -2.00 6.16 -10.35
C THR A 35 -3.29 6.64 -9.69
N ILE A 36 -4.09 5.76 -9.09
CA ILE A 36 -5.25 6.14 -8.27
C ILE A 36 -4.80 6.93 -7.03
N GLY A 37 -3.75 6.47 -6.34
CA GLY A 37 -3.17 7.18 -5.20
C GLY A 37 -2.65 8.56 -5.60
N MET A 38 -1.91 8.65 -6.72
CA MET A 38 -1.40 9.92 -7.25
C MET A 38 -2.53 10.88 -7.62
N PHE A 39 -3.56 10.41 -8.33
CA PHE A 39 -4.74 11.22 -8.64
C PHE A 39 -5.45 11.67 -7.35
N GLY A 40 -5.60 10.77 -6.38
CA GLY A 40 -6.16 11.09 -5.07
C GLY A 40 -5.36 12.15 -4.32
N PHE A 41 -4.04 12.12 -4.40
CA PHE A 41 -3.19 13.12 -3.76
C PHE A 41 -3.38 14.51 -4.40
N LEU A 42 -3.41 14.59 -5.73
CA LEU A 42 -3.54 15.85 -6.45
C LEU A 42 -4.96 16.44 -6.42
N ALA A 43 -5.99 15.60 -6.39
CA ALA A 43 -7.39 16.03 -6.49
C ALA A 43 -8.01 16.43 -5.13
N ARG A 44 -7.39 16.06 -4.01
CA ARG A 44 -7.99 16.24 -2.67
C ARG A 44 -7.46 17.50 -2.00
N ARG A 45 -8.38 18.34 -1.52
CA ARG A 45 -8.08 19.55 -0.74
C ARG A 45 -7.96 19.30 0.77
N ASN A 46 -8.47 18.17 1.24
CA ASN A 46 -8.40 17.77 2.65
C ASN A 46 -7.05 17.07 2.92
N ALA A 47 -6.29 17.59 3.88
CA ALA A 47 -5.00 17.05 4.27
C ALA A 47 -5.06 15.56 4.68
N ILE A 48 -6.12 15.15 5.37
CA ILE A 48 -6.29 13.73 5.79
C ILE A 48 -6.48 12.84 4.56
N SER A 49 -7.27 13.30 3.59
CA SER A 49 -7.49 12.55 2.34
C SER A 49 -6.22 12.47 1.49
N MET A 50 -5.35 13.49 1.55
CA MET A 50 -4.04 13.43 0.90
C MET A 50 -3.11 12.41 1.56
N LEU A 51 -3.07 12.32 2.90
CA LEU A 51 -2.31 11.28 3.60
C LEU A 51 -2.79 9.87 3.23
N MET A 52 -4.11 9.63 3.20
CA MET A 52 -4.63 8.32 2.77
C MET A 52 -4.26 7.98 1.32
N ALA A 53 -4.17 8.99 0.44
CA ALA A 53 -3.73 8.79 -0.93
C ALA A 53 -2.25 8.42 -1.03
N ILE A 54 -1.40 9.00 -0.16
CA ILE A 54 0.02 8.62 -0.03
C ILE A 54 0.18 7.19 0.47
N GLU A 55 -0.59 6.79 1.48
CA GLU A 55 -0.61 5.40 1.97
C GLU A 55 -0.98 4.40 0.87
N LEU A 56 -1.93 4.77 0.00
CA LEU A 56 -2.30 3.94 -1.15
C LEU A 56 -1.14 3.83 -2.17
N MET A 57 -0.40 4.91 -2.42
CA MET A 57 0.81 4.88 -3.27
C MET A 57 1.91 4.00 -2.66
N LEU A 58 2.17 4.10 -1.35
CA LEU A 58 3.16 3.26 -0.66
C LEU A 58 2.76 1.77 -0.68
N ASN A 59 1.46 1.47 -0.56
CA ASN A 59 0.96 0.11 -0.70
C ASN A 59 1.14 -0.45 -2.12
N ALA A 60 0.99 0.36 -3.15
CA ALA A 60 1.27 -0.04 -4.53
C ALA A 60 2.76 -0.36 -4.76
N VAL A 61 3.66 0.43 -4.17
CA VAL A 61 5.10 0.17 -4.19
C VAL A 61 5.42 -1.14 -3.47
N ASN A 62 4.81 -1.39 -2.31
CA ASN A 62 4.95 -2.66 -1.58
C ASN A 62 4.47 -3.87 -2.39
N LEU A 63 3.34 -3.73 -3.10
CA LEU A 63 2.85 -4.79 -3.98
C LEU A 63 3.87 -5.11 -5.08
N SER A 64 4.52 -4.10 -5.68
CA SER A 64 5.56 -4.31 -6.69
C SER A 64 6.77 -5.04 -6.12
N ILE A 65 7.22 -4.66 -4.93
CA ILE A 65 8.36 -5.29 -4.23
C ILE A 65 8.08 -6.77 -3.95
N VAL A 66 6.92 -7.08 -3.35
CA VAL A 66 6.53 -8.46 -3.03
C VAL A 66 6.30 -9.29 -4.30
N ALA A 67 5.77 -8.67 -5.37
CA ALA A 67 5.65 -9.32 -6.66
C ALA A 67 7.03 -9.72 -7.21
N PHE A 68 8.02 -8.83 -7.27
CA PHE A 68 9.37 -9.20 -7.71
C PHE A 68 10.01 -10.28 -6.82
N ALA A 69 9.82 -10.20 -5.51
CA ALA A 69 10.33 -11.19 -4.55
C ALA A 69 9.74 -12.59 -4.77
N SER A 70 8.46 -12.68 -5.16
CA SER A 70 7.75 -13.93 -5.42
C SER A 70 8.20 -14.63 -6.70
N PHE A 71 8.69 -13.88 -7.69
CA PHE A 71 9.12 -14.41 -8.99
C PHE A 71 10.64 -14.64 -9.10
N ILE A 72 11.42 -14.09 -8.18
CA ILE A 72 12.88 -14.25 -8.13
C ILE A 72 13.25 -15.04 -6.86
N PRO A 73 13.56 -16.35 -6.96
CA PRO A 73 13.77 -17.22 -5.79
C PRO A 73 14.86 -16.72 -4.82
N THR A 74 15.93 -16.11 -5.35
CA THR A 74 17.05 -15.58 -4.55
C THR A 74 16.67 -14.34 -3.75
N LEU A 75 15.57 -13.65 -4.10
CA LEU A 75 15.11 -12.43 -3.45
C LEU A 75 13.90 -12.66 -2.52
N ALA A 76 13.34 -13.87 -2.46
CA ALA A 76 12.09 -14.15 -1.76
C ALA A 76 12.09 -13.71 -0.28
N ALA A 77 13.17 -14.02 0.45
CA ALA A 77 13.33 -13.61 1.85
C ALA A 77 13.54 -12.09 1.96
N ASN A 78 14.40 -11.52 1.11
CA ASN A 78 14.79 -10.10 1.18
C ASN A 78 13.64 -9.16 0.82
N GLY A 79 12.84 -9.50 -0.19
CA GLY A 79 11.73 -8.64 -0.62
C GLY A 79 10.61 -8.57 0.41
N SER A 80 10.36 -9.65 1.14
CA SER A 80 9.39 -9.66 2.25
C SER A 80 9.85 -8.76 3.41
N VAL A 81 11.15 -8.77 3.73
CA VAL A 81 11.73 -7.89 4.75
C VAL A 81 11.67 -6.43 4.32
N ILE A 82 12.01 -6.12 3.07
CA ILE A 82 11.92 -4.74 2.56
C ILE A 82 10.48 -4.22 2.62
N ALA A 83 9.49 -5.04 2.22
CA ALA A 83 8.08 -4.65 2.30
C ALA A 83 7.63 -4.35 3.75
N LEU A 84 8.10 -5.14 4.72
CA LEU A 84 7.87 -4.88 6.15
C LEU A 84 8.49 -3.56 6.61
N LEU A 85 9.70 -3.23 6.15
CA LEU A 85 10.35 -1.96 6.46
C LEU A 85 9.58 -0.76 5.87
N VAL A 86 9.07 -0.87 4.64
CA VAL A 86 8.24 0.18 4.04
C VAL A 86 6.94 0.36 4.83
N MET A 87 6.30 -0.73 5.30
CA MET A 87 5.12 -0.61 6.17
C MET A 87 5.45 0.08 7.51
N ALA A 88 6.62 -0.18 8.09
CA ALA A 88 7.07 0.52 9.29
C ALA A 88 7.30 2.02 9.04
N VAL A 89 7.90 2.37 7.89
CA VAL A 89 8.08 3.77 7.47
C VAL A 89 6.73 4.45 7.24
N ALA A 90 5.80 3.80 6.55
CA ALA A 90 4.45 4.30 6.31
C ALA A 90 3.70 4.59 7.62
N ALA A 91 3.77 3.67 8.59
CA ALA A 91 3.19 3.90 9.93
C ALA A 91 3.80 5.13 10.63
N GLY A 92 5.11 5.35 10.48
CA GLY A 92 5.80 6.53 10.98
C GLY A 92 5.34 7.82 10.29
N GLU A 93 5.27 7.81 8.96
CA GLU A 93 4.80 8.93 8.15
C GLU A 93 3.37 9.33 8.49
N ALA A 94 2.43 8.38 8.53
CA ALA A 94 1.04 8.62 8.89
C ALA A 94 0.90 9.23 10.29
N THR A 95 1.70 8.75 11.25
CA THR A 95 1.69 9.28 12.63
C THR A 95 2.17 10.73 12.67
N VAL A 96 3.28 11.03 12.00
CA VAL A 96 3.83 12.39 11.94
C VAL A 96 2.89 13.32 11.16
N GLY A 97 2.41 12.89 10.00
CA GLY A 97 1.49 13.64 9.16
C GLY A 97 0.18 13.97 9.88
N LEU A 98 -0.44 12.98 10.52
CA LEU A 98 -1.67 13.21 11.30
C LEU A 98 -1.42 14.12 12.50
N SER A 99 -0.28 13.99 13.19
CA SER A 99 0.08 14.86 14.30
C SER A 99 0.18 16.33 13.88
N ILE A 100 0.77 16.59 12.72
CA ILE A 100 0.84 17.93 12.13
C ILE A 100 -0.55 18.45 11.78
N ILE A 101 -1.38 17.64 11.12
CA ILE A 101 -2.76 18.03 10.76
C ILE A 101 -3.57 18.36 12.01
N LEU A 102 -3.47 17.57 13.07
CA LEU A 102 -4.18 17.83 14.34
C LEU A 102 -3.69 19.11 15.01
N ALA A 103 -2.38 19.38 14.99
CA ALA A 103 -1.82 20.61 15.53
C ALA A 103 -2.34 21.85 14.78
N ILE A 104 -2.48 21.78 13.46
CA ILE A 104 -3.05 22.84 12.64
C ILE A 104 -4.56 22.97 12.88
N TYR A 105 -5.28 21.84 12.90
CA TYR A 105 -6.72 21.80 13.14
C TYR A 105 -7.10 22.43 14.48
N ARG A 106 -6.27 22.27 15.52
CA ARG A 106 -6.48 22.92 16.83
C ARG A 106 -6.53 24.45 16.76
N ASN A 107 -5.75 25.07 15.85
CA ASN A 107 -5.67 26.52 15.72
C ASN A 107 -6.60 27.08 14.64
N LYS A 108 -6.84 26.34 13.56
CA LYS A 108 -7.59 26.79 12.38
C LYS A 108 -8.99 26.18 12.24
N LYS A 109 -9.33 25.14 13.02
CA LYS A 109 -10.62 24.40 13.02
C LYS A 109 -11.04 23.79 11.67
N THR A 110 -10.17 23.81 10.67
CA THR A 110 -10.36 23.25 9.33
C THR A 110 -9.17 22.35 8.99
N PRO A 111 -9.33 21.24 8.25
CA PRO A 111 -8.24 20.43 7.70
C PRO A 111 -8.01 20.70 6.18
N LEU A 112 -8.61 21.76 5.64
CA LEU A 112 -8.48 22.16 4.24
C LEU A 112 -7.14 22.85 4.00
N VAL A 113 -6.37 22.37 3.04
CA VAL A 113 -5.01 22.86 2.79
C VAL A 113 -4.98 24.23 2.12
N ASP A 114 -6.01 24.57 1.36
CA ASP A 114 -6.11 25.87 0.67
C ASP A 114 -6.26 27.05 1.65
N GLU A 115 -6.70 26.81 2.89
CA GLU A 115 -6.87 27.84 3.91
C GLU A 115 -5.55 28.21 4.64
N TYR A 116 -4.43 27.58 4.29
CA TYR A 116 -3.14 27.77 4.95
C TYR A 116 -2.15 28.66 4.18
N ASP A 117 -2.63 29.51 3.28
CA ASP A 117 -1.78 30.43 2.52
C ASP A 117 -1.38 31.67 3.34
N ALA A 118 -0.43 31.48 4.28
CA ALA A 118 0.06 32.52 5.18
C ALA A 118 1.40 33.15 4.75
N MET A 119 2.02 32.67 3.66
CA MET A 119 3.35 33.10 3.20
C MET A 119 3.33 33.85 1.86
N SER A 120 2.17 34.06 1.23
CA SER A 120 2.02 34.82 -0.01
C SER A 120 1.78 36.33 0.18
N GLN A 121 2.01 36.86 1.40
CA GLN A 121 1.88 38.29 1.73
C GLN A 121 3.23 39.01 1.76
#